data_AF-X1KAP9-F1
#
_entry.id   AF-X1KAP9-F1
#
_cell.length_a   1.000
_cell.length_b   1.000
_cell.length_c   1.000
_cell.angle_alpha   90.00
_cell.angle_beta   90.00
_cell.angle_gamma   90.00
#
_symmetry.space_group_name_H-M   'P 1'
#
loop_
_entity.id
_entity.type
_entity.pdbx_description
1 polymer ?
#
loop_
_entity_poly.entity_id
_entity_poly.type
_entity_poly.pdbx_seq_one_letter_code
_entity_poly.pdbx_strand_id
1 'polypeptide(L)'
;MNNCSRWSAIVVAVIGVVSLVFGIIFIPQASSAEQKIADEIQPLAIADVDATYEAVKTKQAGLAMAEEPQIKAGTAAPSTTYNYLTIQRTSLGLARANIGLAGFVRSSGIIYIIVGLGLILAGVELFKKRRSVA
;
A
#
# COMPACT_ATOMS: atom_id res chain seq x y z
N MET A 1 30.72 18.67 -29.71
CA MET A 1 30.13 18.36 -28.37
C MET A 1 28.96 17.39 -28.52
N ASN A 2 29.20 16.17 -29.06
CA ASN A 2 28.18 15.50 -29.89
C ASN A 2 27.73 14.09 -29.47
N ASN A 3 28.21 13.52 -28.34
CA ASN A 3 27.73 12.19 -27.90
C ASN A 3 27.01 12.22 -26.55
N CYS A 4 27.48 13.01 -25.57
CA CYS A 4 26.99 12.97 -24.19
C CYS A 4 25.49 13.29 -24.04
N SER A 5 24.94 14.21 -24.83
CA SER A 5 23.52 14.58 -24.74
C SER A 5 22.56 13.67 -25.50
N ARG A 6 23.06 12.93 -26.51
CA ARG A 6 22.23 11.95 -27.24
C ARG A 6 22.06 10.71 -26.36
N TRP A 7 23.15 10.31 -25.71
CA TRP A 7 23.13 9.28 -24.69
C TRP A 7 22.20 9.63 -23.53
N SER A 8 22.21 10.87 -23.02
CA SER A 8 21.29 11.26 -21.95
C SER A 8 19.82 11.22 -22.37
N ALA A 9 19.47 11.66 -23.59
CA ALA A 9 18.09 11.59 -24.08
C ALA A 9 17.60 10.14 -24.26
N ILE A 10 18.46 9.24 -24.73
CA ILE A 10 18.15 7.80 -24.85
C ILE A 10 17.95 7.20 -23.46
N VAL A 11 18.85 7.48 -22.51
CA VAL A 11 18.75 6.98 -21.14
C VAL A 11 17.45 7.45 -20.48
N VAL A 12 17.09 8.73 -20.62
CA VAL A 12 15.83 9.29 -20.09
C VAL A 12 14.62 8.59 -20.70
N ALA A 13 14.60 8.37 -22.01
CA ALA A 13 13.50 7.68 -22.68
C ALA A 13 13.39 6.20 -22.24
N VAL A 14 14.52 5.49 -22.10
CA VAL A 14 14.54 4.09 -21.63
C VAL A 14 14.06 3.99 -20.19
N ILE A 15 14.49 4.88 -19.29
CA ILE A 15 14.00 4.92 -17.91
C ILE A 15 12.48 5.16 -17.92
N GLY A 16 11.98 6.07 -18.77
CA GLY A 16 10.55 6.31 -18.91
C GLY A 16 9.76 5.06 -19.32
N VAL A 17 10.26 4.32 -20.31
CA VAL A 17 9.65 3.04 -20.74
C VAL A 17 9.68 2.01 -19.61
N VAL A 18 10.80 1.86 -18.91
CA VAL A 18 10.92 0.92 -17.79
C VAL A 18 9.94 1.27 -16.68
N SER A 19 9.85 2.54 -16.27
CA SER A 19 8.86 3.01 -15.29
C SER A 19 7.43 2.71 -15.74
N LEU A 20 7.12 2.92 -17.02
CA LEU A 20 5.80 2.64 -17.58
C LEU A 20 5.44 1.15 -17.53
N VAL A 21 6.40 0.27 -17.87
CA VAL A 21 6.22 -1.20 -17.75
C VAL A 21 5.98 -1.61 -16.30
N PHE A 22 6.77 -1.12 -15.35
CA PHE A 22 6.56 -1.40 -13.93
C PHE A 22 5.19 -0.89 -13.44
N GLY A 23 4.78 0.29 -13.87
CA GLY A 23 3.47 0.85 -13.54
C GLY A 23 2.31 -0.03 -14.04
N ILE A 24 2.38 -0.52 -15.28
CA ILE A 24 1.39 -1.43 -15.86
C ILE A 24 1.33 -2.77 -15.12
N ILE A 25 2.47 -3.30 -14.65
CA ILE A 25 2.52 -4.59 -13.94
C ILE A 25 1.98 -4.46 -12.51
N PHE A 26 2.24 -3.35 -11.82
CA PHE A 26 1.86 -3.18 -10.41
C PHE A 26 0.35 -3.01 -10.20
N ILE A 27 -0.37 -2.42 -11.14
CA ILE A 27 -1.84 -2.26 -11.04
C ILE A 27 -2.59 -3.60 -10.95
N PRO A 28 -2.42 -4.56 -11.87
CA PRO A 28 -3.08 -5.87 -11.78
C PRO A 28 -2.55 -6.71 -10.62
N GLN A 29 -1.27 -6.60 -10.25
CA GLN A 29 -0.75 -7.27 -9.05
C GLN A 29 -1.44 -6.78 -7.77
N ALA A 30 -1.66 -5.47 -7.63
CA ALA A 30 -2.40 -4.92 -6.50
C ALA A 30 -3.86 -5.40 -6.48
N SER A 31 -4.51 -5.47 -7.65
CA SER A 31 -5.89 -5.98 -7.74
C SER A 31 -5.99 -7.47 -7.36
N SER A 32 -4.99 -8.26 -7.75
CA SER A 32 -4.92 -9.68 -7.36
C SER A 32 -4.68 -9.86 -5.86
N ALA A 33 -3.85 -9.00 -5.25
CA ALA A 33 -3.63 -8.99 -3.82
C ALA A 33 -4.89 -8.57 -3.04
N GLU A 34 -5.62 -7.54 -3.48
CA GLU A 34 -6.90 -7.13 -2.88
C GLU A 34 -7.92 -8.28 -2.90
N GLN A 35 -8.03 -9.03 -4.00
CA GLN A 35 -8.93 -10.19 -4.08
C GLN A 35 -8.54 -11.30 -3.12
N LYS A 36 -7.25 -11.66 -3.03
CA LYS A 36 -6.78 -12.66 -2.06
C LYS A 36 -7.09 -12.26 -0.63
N ILE A 37 -6.89 -10.98 -0.30
CA ILE A 37 -7.25 -10.48 1.03
C ILE A 37 -8.76 -10.60 1.24
N ALA A 38 -9.58 -10.19 0.26
CA ALA A 38 -11.03 -10.30 0.35
C ALA A 38 -11.51 -11.74 0.61
N ASP A 39 -10.86 -12.73 -0.01
CA ASP A 39 -11.15 -14.14 0.17
C ASP A 39 -10.70 -14.66 1.55
N GLU A 40 -9.56 -14.21 2.06
CA GLU A 40 -9.02 -14.63 3.36
C GLU A 40 -9.78 -14.06 4.56
N ILE A 41 -10.37 -12.87 4.42
CA ILE A 41 -11.10 -12.20 5.52
C ILE A 41 -12.60 -12.51 5.54
N GLN A 42 -13.09 -13.35 4.63
CA GLN A 42 -14.51 -13.72 4.59
C GLN A 42 -14.96 -14.28 5.96
N PRO A 43 -16.15 -13.90 6.43
CA PRO A 43 -17.21 -13.17 5.72
C PRO A 43 -17.11 -11.63 5.80
N LEU A 44 -16.04 -11.07 6.38
CA LEU A 44 -15.93 -9.62 6.58
C LEU A 44 -15.59 -8.91 5.26
N ALA A 45 -16.33 -7.87 4.89
CA ALA A 45 -15.96 -7.08 3.72
C ALA A 45 -14.73 -6.21 4.00
N ILE A 46 -13.86 -6.01 3.01
CA ILE A 46 -12.66 -5.13 3.10
C ILE A 46 -13.03 -3.74 3.63
N ALA A 47 -14.18 -3.19 3.18
CA ALA A 47 -14.67 -1.88 3.60
C ALA A 47 -15.02 -1.80 5.10
N ASP A 48 -15.34 -2.94 5.72
CA ASP A 48 -15.78 -3.01 7.11
C ASP A 48 -14.64 -3.38 8.07
N VAL A 49 -13.45 -3.71 7.55
CA VAL A 49 -12.27 -4.09 8.37
C VAL A 49 -11.89 -2.98 9.34
N ASP A 50 -11.88 -1.72 8.88
CA ASP A 50 -11.53 -0.57 9.72
C ASP A 50 -12.56 -0.33 10.82
N ALA A 51 -13.86 -0.37 10.48
CA ALA A 51 -14.94 -0.20 11.44
C ALA A 51 -14.94 -1.32 12.49
N THR A 52 -14.71 -2.56 12.05
CA THR A 52 -14.63 -3.74 12.92
C THR A 52 -13.41 -3.68 13.83
N TYR A 53 -12.25 -3.26 13.31
CA TYR A 53 -11.03 -3.06 14.09
C TYR A 53 -11.25 -2.03 15.21
N GLU A 54 -11.82 -0.87 14.91
CA GLU A 54 -12.08 0.17 15.92
C GLU A 54 -13.16 -0.27 16.94
N ALA A 55 -14.16 -1.05 16.52
CA ALA A 55 -15.14 -1.63 17.43
C ALA A 55 -14.49 -2.62 18.42
N VAL A 56 -13.63 -3.52 17.92
CA VAL A 56 -12.89 -4.50 18.76
C VAL A 56 -11.94 -3.77 19.71
N LYS A 57 -11.20 -2.77 19.22
CA LYS A 57 -10.30 -1.93 20.02
C LYS A 57 -11.05 -1.21 21.14
N THR A 58 -12.21 -0.63 20.85
CA THR A 58 -13.05 0.03 21.86
C THR A 58 -13.51 -0.96 22.93
N LYS A 59 -13.98 -2.16 22.53
CA LYS A 59 -14.37 -3.22 23.47
C LYS A 59 -13.20 -3.70 24.34
N GLN A 60 -12.04 -3.91 23.72
CA GLN A 60 -10.83 -4.31 24.43
C GLN A 60 -10.39 -3.24 25.44
N ALA A 61 -10.43 -1.96 25.07
CA ALA A 61 -10.10 -0.85 25.96
C ALA A 61 -11.08 -0.76 27.14
N GLY A 62 -12.38 -0.96 26.90
CA GLY A 62 -13.38 -1.01 27.96
C GLY A 62 -13.12 -2.13 28.97
N LEU A 63 -12.75 -3.32 28.49
CA LEU A 63 -12.37 -4.44 29.36
C LEU A 63 -11.05 -4.18 30.09
N ALA A 64 -10.05 -3.61 29.42
CA ALA A 64 -8.79 -3.23 30.04
C ALA A 64 -9.02 -2.30 31.24
N MET A 65 -9.86 -1.27 31.08
CA MET A 65 -10.18 -0.33 32.15
C MET A 65 -10.90 -0.99 33.33
N ALA A 66 -11.75 -1.99 33.07
CA ALA A 66 -12.47 -2.72 34.10
C ALA A 66 -11.57 -3.73 34.84
N GLU A 67 -10.66 -4.40 34.13
CA GLU A 67 -9.82 -5.49 34.66
C GLU A 67 -8.48 -4.98 35.23
N GLU A 68 -7.91 -3.89 34.71
CA GLU A 68 -6.59 -3.34 35.14
C GLU A 68 -6.44 -3.17 36.65
N PRO A 69 -7.42 -2.61 37.39
CA PRO A 69 -7.28 -2.41 38.84
C PRO A 69 -7.10 -3.75 39.59
N GLN A 70 -7.81 -4.79 39.17
CA GLN A 70 -7.79 -6.11 39.79
C GLN A 70 -6.53 -6.90 39.38
N ILE A 71 -6.06 -6.70 38.15
CA ILE A 71 -4.80 -7.27 37.67
C ILE A 71 -3.61 -6.63 38.39
N LYS A 72 -3.58 -5.30 38.52
CA LYS A 72 -2.50 -4.57 39.24
C LYS A 72 -2.46 -4.91 40.73
N ALA A 73 -3.62 -5.17 41.33
CA ALA A 73 -3.73 -5.66 42.70
C ALA A 73 -3.40 -7.16 42.85
N GLY A 74 -2.98 -7.85 41.77
CA GLY A 74 -2.61 -9.27 41.78
C GLY A 74 -3.76 -10.22 42.10
N THR A 75 -5.00 -9.73 42.03
CA THR A 75 -6.21 -10.45 42.48
C THR A 75 -6.93 -11.16 41.33
N ALA A 76 -6.66 -10.78 40.08
CA ALA A 76 -7.24 -11.42 38.90
C ALA A 76 -6.23 -11.48 37.74
N ALA A 77 -6.37 -12.51 36.90
CA ALA A 77 -5.69 -12.59 35.60
C ALA A 77 -6.57 -11.97 34.50
N PRO A 78 -5.99 -11.59 33.34
CA PRO A 78 -6.77 -11.09 32.20
C PRO A 78 -7.82 -12.11 31.76
N SER A 79 -9.03 -11.63 31.44
CA SER A 79 -10.11 -12.53 31.03
C SER A 79 -9.82 -13.21 29.68
N THR A 80 -10.45 -14.38 29.49
CA THR A 80 -10.42 -15.09 28.19
C THR A 80 -10.97 -14.22 27.06
N THR A 81 -11.99 -13.40 27.35
CA THR A 81 -12.56 -12.42 26.42
C THR A 81 -11.55 -11.34 26.03
N TYR A 82 -10.79 -10.81 26.99
CA TYR A 82 -9.72 -9.85 26.70
C TYR A 82 -8.65 -10.45 25.78
N ASN A 83 -8.23 -11.69 26.04
CA ASN A 83 -7.25 -12.40 25.20
C ASN A 83 -7.80 -12.66 23.79
N TYR A 84 -9.07 -13.08 23.68
CA TYR A 84 -9.73 -13.29 22.38
C TYR A 84 -9.79 -11.99 21.56
N LEU A 85 -10.22 -10.88 22.17
CA LEU A 85 -10.27 -9.57 21.49
C LEU A 85 -8.89 -9.06 21.11
N THR A 86 -7.86 -9.39 21.89
CA THR A 86 -6.46 -9.08 21.55
C THR A 86 -6.03 -9.80 20.29
N ILE A 87 -6.32 -11.10 20.18
CA ILE A 87 -6.01 -11.89 18.97
C ILE A 87 -6.80 -11.36 17.77
N GLN A 88 -8.10 -11.10 17.95
CA GLN A 88 -8.96 -10.57 16.89
C GLN A 88 -8.51 -9.19 16.42
N ARG A 89 -8.10 -8.30 17.33
CA ARG A 89 -7.54 -6.99 16.96
C ARG A 89 -6.23 -7.15 16.20
N THR A 90 -5.41 -8.11 16.56
CA THR A 90 -4.13 -8.38 15.89
C THR A 90 -4.36 -8.88 14.46
N SER A 91 -5.27 -9.84 14.26
CA SER A 91 -5.60 -10.35 12.92
C SER A 91 -6.23 -9.27 12.03
N LEU A 92 -7.16 -8.47 12.56
CA LEU A 92 -7.74 -7.33 11.84
C LEU A 92 -6.69 -6.25 11.53
N GLY A 93 -5.73 -6.02 12.43
CA GLY A 93 -4.61 -5.12 12.20
C GLY A 93 -3.71 -5.57 11.05
N LEU A 94 -3.43 -6.87 10.96
CA LEU A 94 -2.69 -7.46 9.84
C LEU A 94 -3.48 -7.34 8.53
N ALA A 95 -4.78 -7.64 8.54
CA ALA A 95 -5.64 -7.45 7.38
C ALA A 95 -5.64 -6.00 6.89
N ARG A 96 -5.79 -5.02 7.80
CA ARG A 96 -5.74 -3.59 7.49
C ARG A 96 -4.40 -3.17 6.88
N ALA A 97 -3.29 -3.67 7.42
CA ALA A 97 -1.96 -3.40 6.87
C ALA A 97 -1.80 -3.97 5.45
N ASN A 98 -2.28 -5.18 5.20
CA ASN A 98 -2.23 -5.81 3.88
C ASN A 98 -3.12 -5.08 2.86
N ILE A 99 -4.31 -4.63 3.26
CA ILE A 99 -5.19 -3.78 2.42
C ILE A 99 -4.47 -2.48 2.07
N GLY A 100 -3.84 -1.84 3.05
CA GLY A 100 -3.06 -0.61 2.84
C GLY A 100 -1.87 -0.81 1.89
N LEU A 101 -1.15 -1.92 2.02
CA LEU A 101 -0.05 -2.28 1.12
C LEU A 101 -0.54 -2.52 -0.31
N ALA A 102 -1.65 -3.21 -0.50
CA ALA A 102 -2.23 -3.41 -1.83
C ALA A 102 -2.63 -2.07 -2.48
N GLY A 103 -3.27 -1.18 -1.70
CA GLY A 103 -3.57 0.19 -2.14
C GLY A 103 -2.33 1.02 -2.47
N PHE A 104 -1.25 0.87 -1.69
CA PHE A 104 0.03 1.52 -1.94
C PHE A 104 0.69 1.04 -3.23
N VAL A 105 0.67 -0.27 -3.51
CA VAL A 105 1.20 -0.84 -4.76
C VAL A 105 0.41 -0.34 -5.96
N ARG A 106 -0.93 -0.28 -5.86
CA ARG A 106 -1.77 0.30 -6.93
C ARG A 106 -1.42 1.76 -7.18
N SER A 107 -1.35 2.57 -6.12
CA SER A 107 -1.05 4.01 -6.21
C SER A 107 0.35 4.24 -6.78
N SER A 108 1.34 3.46 -6.33
CA SER A 108 2.70 3.49 -6.86
C SER A 108 2.71 3.16 -8.35
N GLY A 109 1.95 2.12 -8.77
CA GLY A 109 1.80 1.76 -10.18
C GLY A 109 1.30 2.94 -11.04
N ILE A 110 0.28 3.66 -10.57
CA ILE A 110 -0.25 4.86 -11.24
C ILE A 110 0.83 5.96 -11.34
N ILE A 111 1.56 6.22 -10.25
CA ILE A 111 2.65 7.21 -10.23
C ILE A 111 3.73 6.84 -11.25
N TYR A 112 4.13 5.57 -11.31
CA TYR A 112 5.11 5.07 -12.28
C TYR A 112 4.66 5.25 -13.73
N ILE A 113 3.36 5.12 -14.03
CA ILE A 113 2.82 5.43 -15.36
C ILE A 113 2.96 6.93 -15.67
N ILE A 114 2.56 7.80 -14.74
CA ILE A 114 2.63 9.27 -14.94
C ILE A 114 4.08 9.71 -15.16
N VAL A 115 4.99 9.27 -14.29
CA VAL A 115 6.43 9.55 -14.39
C VAL A 115 7.01 8.97 -15.68
N GLY A 116 6.65 7.73 -16.03
CA GLY A 116 7.09 7.07 -17.25
C GLY A 116 6.70 7.84 -18.51
N LEU A 117 5.43 8.27 -18.60
CA LEU A 117 4.94 9.10 -19.70
C LEU A 117 5.66 10.46 -19.74
N GLY A 118 5.85 11.11 -18.59
CA GLY A 118 6.58 12.38 -18.50
C GLY A 118 8.02 12.29 -18.99
N LEU A 119 8.73 11.22 -18.61
CA LEU A 119 10.11 10.96 -19.05
C LEU A 119 10.19 10.65 -20.54
N ILE A 120 9.23 9.89 -21.09
CA ILE A 120 9.17 9.63 -22.54
C ILE A 120 8.96 10.94 -23.31
N LEU A 121 8.02 11.80 -22.87
CA LEU A 121 7.76 13.10 -23.50
C LEU A 121 8.98 14.03 -23.41
N ALA A 122 9.62 14.12 -22.25
CA ALA A 122 10.84 14.90 -22.06
C ALA A 122 11.99 14.40 -22.95
N GLY A 123 12.14 13.08 -23.08
CA GLY A 123 13.09 12.47 -24.01
C GLY A 123 12.82 12.89 -25.47
N VAL A 124 11.56 12.82 -25.92
CA VAL A 124 11.15 13.21 -27.28
C VAL A 124 11.37 14.71 -27.53
N GLU A 125 11.07 15.57 -26.55
CA GLU A 125 11.26 17.01 -26.67
C GLU A 125 12.75 17.39 -26.76
N LEU A 126 13.62 16.73 -25.99
CA LEU A 126 15.07 16.86 -26.10
C LEU A 126 15.59 16.44 -27.49
N PHE A 127 14.97 15.44 -28.12
CA PHE A 127 15.27 15.04 -29.49
C PHE A 127 14.79 16.07 -30.53
N LYS A 128 13.58 16.63 -30.36
CA LYS A 128 13.01 17.65 -31.28
C LYS A 128 13.77 18.98 -31.23
N LYS A 129 14.08 19.48 -30.03
CA LYS A 129 14.77 20.76 -29.83
C LYS A 129 16.15 20.80 -30.50
N ARG A 130 16.79 19.64 -30.71
CA ARG A 130 18.07 19.53 -31.43
C ARG A 130 17.94 19.42 -32.95
N ARG A 131 16.83 18.91 -33.49
CA ARG A 131 16.57 18.95 -34.95
C ARG A 131 16.25 20.34 -35.47
N SER A 132 15.78 21.25 -34.61
CA SER A 132 15.47 22.63 -34.97
C SER A 132 16.67 23.58 -34.95
N VAL A 133 17.81 23.14 -34.40
CA VAL A 133 19.03 23.96 -34.23
C VAL A 133 20.21 23.41 -35.06
N ALA A 134 19.95 22.38 -35.88
CA ALA A 134 20.87 21.82 -36.86
C ALA A 134 20.34 22.12 -38.27
#